data_AF-A0A1G2Y871-F1
#
_entry.id   AF-A0A1G2Y871-F1
#
_cell.length_a   1.000
_cell.length_b   1.000
_cell.length_c   1.000
_cell.angle_alpha   90.00
_cell.angle_beta   90.00
_cell.angle_gamma   90.00
#
_symmetry.space_group_name_H-M   'P 1'
#
loop_
_entity.id
_entity.type
_entity.pdbx_description
1 polymer ?
#
loop_
_entity_poly.entity_id
_entity_poly.type
_entity_poly.pdbx_seq_one_letter_code
_entity_poly.pdbx_strand_id
1 'polypeptide(L)'
;MVGKSILEKQPHLIPVTIATTMLLLALAHFPYGYYQLLRLVVCGVALYMAFVAFNLQKILAVWVFGFVAILFNPLIPIQLSREIWKPIDVICALLFILISFTMIKVGKRKEML
;
A
#
# COMPACT_ATOMS: atom_id res chain seq x y z
N MET A 1 -22.34 12.17 18.06
CA MET A 1 -21.54 12.75 16.96
C MET A 1 -20.32 11.88 16.75
N VAL A 2 -20.47 10.84 15.94
CA VAL A 2 -19.47 9.77 15.76
C VAL A 2 -18.58 10.09 14.57
N GLY A 3 -17.27 10.07 14.77
CA GLY A 3 -16.34 9.48 13.80
C GLY A 3 -16.11 10.19 12.46
N LYS A 4 -16.10 11.53 12.38
CA LYS A 4 -15.62 12.24 11.17
C LYS A 4 -14.15 12.67 11.22
N SER A 5 -13.39 12.33 12.26
CA SER A 5 -12.11 13.00 12.58
C SER A 5 -10.84 12.43 11.93
N ILE A 6 -10.90 11.35 11.14
CA ILE A 6 -9.71 10.75 10.51
C ILE A 6 -9.88 10.56 8.98
N LEU A 7 -11.09 10.26 8.52
CA LEU A 7 -11.35 9.98 7.09
C LEU A 7 -11.37 11.25 6.20
N GLU A 8 -11.77 12.40 6.75
CA GLU A 8 -11.87 13.66 5.98
C GLU A 8 -10.53 14.40 5.85
N LYS A 9 -9.62 14.21 6.82
CA LYS A 9 -8.33 14.93 6.85
C LYS A 9 -7.20 14.24 6.07
N GLN A 10 -7.31 12.95 5.75
CA GLN A 10 -6.20 12.17 5.19
C GLN A 10 -6.66 11.16 4.11
N PRO A 11 -6.79 11.60 2.84
CA PRO A 11 -7.36 10.81 1.74
C PRO A 11 -6.53 9.56 1.36
N HIS A 12 -5.31 9.43 1.89
CA HIS A 12 -4.42 8.30 1.62
C HIS A 12 -4.73 7.03 2.41
N LEU A 13 -5.57 7.09 3.46
CA LEU A 13 -5.97 5.91 4.23
C LEU A 13 -6.87 4.96 3.44
N ILE A 14 -7.78 5.50 2.63
CA ILE A 14 -8.72 4.73 1.82
C ILE A 14 -7.99 3.77 0.87
N PRO A 15 -7.06 4.23 0.00
CA PRO A 15 -6.36 3.33 -0.92
C PRO A 15 -5.50 2.29 -0.17
N VAL A 16 -4.86 2.66 0.95
CA VAL A 16 -4.08 1.74 1.78
C VAL A 16 -4.96 0.62 2.33
N THR A 17 -6.11 0.95 2.91
CA THR A 17 -7.02 -0.08 3.45
C THR A 17 -7.49 -1.05 2.38
N ILE A 18 -7.83 -0.56 1.18
CA ILE A 18 -8.22 -1.40 0.05
C ILE A 18 -7.08 -2.34 -0.35
N ALA A 19 -5.86 -1.83 -0.54
CA ALA A 19 -4.70 -2.63 -0.91
C ALA A 19 -4.39 -3.69 0.16
N THR A 20 -4.41 -3.32 1.44
CA THR A 20 -4.18 -4.25 2.55
C THR A 20 -5.23 -5.37 2.58
N THR A 21 -6.52 -5.04 2.45
CA THR A 21 -7.57 -6.07 2.43
C THR A 21 -7.43 -7.00 1.24
N MET A 22 -7.10 -6.48 0.05
CA MET A 22 -6.88 -7.31 -1.13
C MET A 22 -5.65 -8.22 -1.00
N LEU A 23 -4.55 -7.74 -0.41
CA LEU A 23 -3.36 -8.54 -0.11
C LEU A 23 -3.68 -9.66 0.90
N LEU A 24 -4.49 -9.38 1.92
CA LEU A 24 -4.92 -10.41 2.88
C LEU A 24 -5.87 -11.43 2.26
N LEU A 25 -6.78 -11.00 1.39
CA LEU A 25 -7.64 -11.90 0.62
C LEU A 25 -6.84 -12.79 -0.34
N ALA A 26 -5.70 -12.32 -0.84
CA ALA A 26 -4.84 -13.09 -1.74
C ALA A 26 -4.28 -14.39 -1.12
N LEU A 27 -4.27 -14.51 0.22
CA LEU A 27 -3.89 -15.73 0.93
C LEU A 27 -4.86 -16.90 0.70
N ALA A 28 -6.12 -16.61 0.35
CA ALA A 28 -7.08 -17.65 -0.04
C ALA A 28 -6.86 -18.12 -1.49
N HIS A 29 -7.48 -19.23 -1.87
CA HIS A 29 -7.43 -19.75 -3.25
C HIS A 29 -8.39 -18.96 -4.15
N PHE A 30 -7.86 -18.05 -4.95
CA PHE A 30 -8.61 -17.30 -5.96
C PHE A 30 -8.20 -17.67 -7.40
N PRO A 31 -9.09 -17.42 -8.40
CA PRO A 31 -8.75 -17.62 -9.80
C PRO A 31 -7.68 -16.64 -10.26
N TYR A 32 -6.97 -16.99 -11.33
CA TYR A 32 -5.82 -16.23 -11.85
C TYR A 32 -6.12 -14.74 -12.09
N GLY A 33 -7.32 -14.40 -12.56
CA GLY A 33 -7.74 -13.00 -12.79
C GLY A 33 -7.73 -12.12 -11.52
N TYR A 34 -7.94 -12.71 -10.33
CA TYR A 34 -7.84 -11.98 -9.07
C TYR A 34 -6.42 -11.44 -8.84
N TYR A 35 -5.39 -12.24 -9.14
CA TYR A 35 -4.00 -11.84 -8.94
C TYR A 35 -3.53 -10.76 -9.92
N GLN A 36 -4.11 -10.72 -11.12
CA GLN A 36 -3.87 -9.62 -12.07
C GLN A 36 -4.47 -8.31 -11.57
N LEU A 37 -5.72 -8.33 -11.09
CA LEU A 37 -6.36 -7.15 -10.49
C LEU A 37 -5.65 -6.70 -9.22
N LEU A 38 -5.26 -7.64 -8.35
CA LEU A 38 -4.49 -7.37 -7.14
C LEU A 38 -3.21 -6.59 -7.46
N ARG A 39 -2.43 -7.06 -8.44
CA ARG A 39 -1.20 -6.38 -8.88
C ARG A 39 -1.46 -4.96 -9.35
N LEU A 40 -2.49 -4.77 -10.18
CA LEU A 40 -2.87 -3.45 -10.67
C LEU A 40 -3.25 -2.50 -9.53
N VAL A 41 -4.09 -2.95 -8.59
CA VAL A 41 -4.52 -2.14 -7.45
C VAL A 41 -3.34 -1.85 -6.52
N VAL A 42 -2.58 -2.86 -6.11
CA VAL A 42 -1.43 -2.70 -5.20
C VAL A 42 -0.37 -1.80 -5.82
N CYS A 43 -0.08 -1.94 -7.12
CA CYS A 43 0.83 -1.07 -7.84
C CYS A 43 0.35 0.39 -7.87
N GLY A 44 -0.93 0.62 -8.22
CA GLY A 44 -1.50 1.97 -8.26
C GLY A 44 -1.51 2.64 -6.87
N VAL A 45 -1.85 1.88 -5.83
CA VAL A 45 -1.82 2.37 -4.45
C VAL A 45 -0.39 2.63 -3.96
N ALA A 46 0.57 1.77 -4.32
CA ALA A 46 1.98 1.98 -3.99
C ALA A 46 2.53 3.27 -4.64
N LEU A 47 2.23 3.51 -5.92
CA LEU A 47 2.62 4.74 -6.61
C LEU A 47 2.01 5.99 -5.95
N TYR A 48 0.73 5.94 -5.59
CA TYR A 48 0.08 7.03 -4.87
C TYR A 48 0.75 7.29 -3.52
N MET A 49 1.06 6.23 -2.76
CA MET A 49 1.76 6.34 -1.48
C MET A 49 3.19 6.88 -1.63
N ALA A 50 3.90 6.50 -2.69
CA ALA A 50 5.21 7.06 -3.01
C ALA A 50 5.12 8.57 -3.28
N PHE A 51 4.10 9.03 -4.01
CA PHE A 51 3.86 10.45 -4.25
C PHE A 51 3.55 11.21 -2.95
N VAL A 52 2.70 10.66 -2.08
CA VAL A 52 2.41 11.25 -0.77
C VAL A 52 3.68 11.30 0.11
N ALA A 53 4.49 10.24 0.10
CA ALA A 53 5.78 10.19 0.79
C ALA A 53 6.77 11.25 0.30
N PHE A 54 6.78 11.51 -1.00
CA PHE A 54 7.61 12.55 -1.59
C PHE A 54 7.21 13.94 -1.09
N ASN A 55 5.90 14.24 -1.07
CA ASN A 55 5.38 15.52 -0.55
C ASN A 55 5.66 15.71 0.96
N LEU A 56 5.67 14.61 1.73
CA LEU A 56 6.04 14.63 3.14
C LEU A 56 7.56 14.58 3.39
N GLN A 57 8.39 14.65 2.33
CA GLN A 57 9.85 14.60 2.39
C GLN A 57 10.38 13.32 3.08
N LYS A 58 9.67 12.20 2.92
CA LYS A 58 10.02 10.89 3.47
C LYS A 58 10.67 10.02 2.41
N ILE A 59 11.90 10.35 2.05
CA ILE A 59 12.63 9.68 0.97
C ILE A 59 12.69 8.15 1.12
N LEU A 60 12.87 7.64 2.35
CA LEU A 60 12.86 6.19 2.60
C LEU A 60 11.52 5.54 2.22
N ALA A 61 10.39 6.17 2.55
CA ALA A 61 9.08 5.64 2.19
C ALA A 61 8.82 5.72 0.67
N VAL A 62 9.35 6.74 -0.02
CA VAL A 62 9.31 6.82 -1.49
C VAL A 62 10.00 5.61 -2.12
N TRP A 63 11.21 5.29 -1.66
CA TRP A 63 11.96 4.14 -2.17
C TRP A 63 11.27 2.80 -1.87
N VAL A 64 10.76 2.62 -0.65
CA VAL A 64 10.04 1.39 -0.28
C VAL A 64 8.80 1.19 -1.16
N PHE A 65 7.95 2.20 -1.29
CA PHE A 65 6.75 2.09 -2.13
C PHE A 65 7.08 2.04 -3.62
N GLY A 66 8.16 2.67 -4.07
CA GLY A 66 8.67 2.52 -5.43
C GLY A 66 9.06 1.07 -5.74
N PHE A 67 9.75 0.40 -4.82
CA PHE A 67 10.09 -1.01 -4.96
C PHE A 67 8.85 -1.90 -4.98
N VAL A 68 7.87 -1.65 -4.10
CA VAL A 68 6.59 -2.38 -4.09
C VAL A 68 5.82 -2.18 -5.41
N ALA A 69 5.80 -0.96 -5.96
CA ALA A 69 5.17 -0.69 -7.25
C ALA A 69 5.82 -1.48 -8.39
N ILE A 70 7.15 -1.62 -8.38
CA ILE A 70 7.89 -2.43 -9.36
C ILE A 70 7.56 -3.92 -9.16
N LEU A 71 7.57 -4.40 -7.92
CA LEU A 71 7.30 -5.80 -7.59
C LEU A 71 5.89 -6.25 -8.02
N PHE A 72 4.89 -5.39 -7.82
CA PHE A 72 3.49 -5.64 -8.20
C PHE A 72 3.13 -5.08 -9.59
N ASN A 73 4.11 -4.70 -10.42
CA ASN A 73 3.83 -4.09 -11.72
C ASN A 73 3.11 -5.08 -12.66
N PRO A 74 1.91 -4.77 -13.18
CA PRO A 74 1.19 -5.65 -14.10
C PRO A 74 1.88 -5.78 -15.47
N LEU A 75 2.70 -4.81 -15.88
CA LEU A 75 3.37 -4.79 -17.20
C LEU A 75 4.50 -5.82 -17.29
N ILE A 76 5.20 -6.08 -16.18
CA ILE A 76 6.32 -7.03 -16.10
C ILE A 76 5.99 -8.04 -14.99
N PRO A 77 5.10 -9.01 -15.27
CA PRO A 77 4.65 -9.93 -14.25
C PRO A 77 5.76 -10.89 -13.85
N ILE A 78 6.24 -10.76 -12.62
CA ILE A 78 7.19 -11.71 -12.03
C ILE A 78 6.44 -13.03 -11.76
N GLN A 79 6.87 -14.10 -12.43
CA GLN A 79 6.33 -15.45 -12.28
C GLN A 79 7.08 -16.17 -11.16
N LEU A 80 6.60 -16.04 -9.93
CA LEU A 80 7.04 -16.83 -8.79
C LEU A 80 5.95 -17.83 -8.42
N SER A 81 6.33 -18.89 -7.72
CA SER A 81 5.37 -19.85 -7.17
C SER A 81 4.48 -19.17 -6.12
N ARG A 82 3.26 -19.69 -5.96
CA ARG A 82 2.29 -19.20 -4.98
C ARG A 82 2.82 -19.23 -3.55
N GLU A 83 3.66 -20.23 -3.22
CA GLU A 83 4.27 -20.36 -1.90
C GLU A 83 5.28 -19.25 -1.60
N ILE A 84 5.89 -18.65 -2.62
CA ILE A 84 6.78 -17.49 -2.47
C ILE A 84 5.98 -16.18 -2.45
N TRP A 85 4.88 -16.08 -3.22
CA TRP A 85 4.02 -14.89 -3.22
C TRP A 85 3.28 -14.68 -1.91
N LYS A 86 2.80 -15.73 -1.24
CA LYS A 86 2.10 -15.62 0.06
C LYS A 86 2.88 -14.79 1.11
N PRO A 87 4.14 -15.11 1.46
CA PRO A 87 4.89 -14.31 2.42
C PRO A 87 5.18 -12.89 1.91
N ILE A 88 5.41 -12.71 0.61
CA ILE A 88 5.58 -11.37 0.01
C ILE A 88 4.32 -10.52 0.21
N ASP A 89 3.14 -11.08 -0.05
CA ASP A 89 1.86 -10.39 0.09
C ASP A 89 1.63 -9.98 1.56
N VAL A 90 1.94 -10.86 2.51
CA VAL A 90 1.86 -10.58 3.96
C VAL A 90 2.83 -9.46 4.37
N ILE A 91 4.09 -9.53 3.93
CA ILE A 91 5.10 -8.50 4.22
C ILE A 91 4.65 -7.15 3.65
N CYS A 92 4.14 -7.13 2.42
CA CYS A 92 3.65 -5.92 1.79
C CYS A 92 2.44 -5.35 2.52
N ALA A 93 1.48 -6.18 2.94
CA ALA A 93 0.35 -5.75 3.74
C ALA A 93 0.79 -5.07 5.06
N LEU A 94 1.75 -5.67 5.76
CA LEU A 94 2.33 -5.09 6.98
C LEU A 94 3.07 -3.77 6.70
N LEU A 95 3.86 -3.70 5.64
CA LEU A 95 4.56 -2.48 5.22
C LEU A 95 3.59 -1.33 4.94
N PHE A 96 2.51 -1.60 4.21
CA PHE A 96 1.46 -0.61 3.93
C PHE A 96 0.87 -0.04 5.22
N ILE A 97 0.52 -0.90 6.18
CA ILE A 97 -0.04 -0.49 7.46
C ILE A 97 0.97 0.35 8.26
N LEU A 98 2.18 -0.16 8.48
CA LEU A 98 3.20 0.48 9.34
C LEU A 98 3.62 1.86 8.81
N ILE A 99 3.85 1.95 7.50
CA ILE A 99 4.27 3.21 6.89
C ILE A 99 3.10 4.20 6.87
N SER A 100 1.87 3.74 6.60
CA SER A 100 0.69 4.59 6.70
C SER A 100 0.57 5.21 8.09
N PHE A 101 0.72 4.42 9.17
CA PHE A 101 0.70 4.96 10.54
C PHE A 101 1.80 5.99 10.83
N THR A 102 3.00 5.74 10.31
CA THR A 102 4.14 6.67 10.46
C THR A 102 3.86 8.00 9.76
N MET A 103 3.28 7.94 8.56
CA MET A 103 2.94 9.10 7.73
C MET A 103 1.83 9.96 8.37
N ILE A 104 0.79 9.32 8.94
CA ILE A 104 -0.28 10.00 9.69
C ILE A 104 0.30 10.85 10.83
N LYS A 105 1.25 10.30 11.59
CA LYS A 105 1.86 10.97 12.76
C LYS A 105 2.73 12.17 12.36
N VAL A 106 3.33 12.13 11.18
CA VAL A 106 4.17 13.22 10.64
C VAL A 106 3.33 14.36 10.09
N GLY A 107 2.24 14.05 9.35
CA GLY A 107 1.33 15.08 8.84
C GLY A 107 0.78 15.97 9.96
N LYS A 108 0.39 15.37 11.09
CA LYS A 108 -0.07 16.12 12.28
C LYS A 108 1.01 17.01 12.90
N ARG A 109 2.28 16.63 12.83
CA ARG A 109 3.38 17.41 13.43
C ARG A 109 3.71 18.68 12.64
N LYS A 110 3.54 18.64 11.31
CA LYS A 110 3.71 19.81 10.43
C LYS A 110 2.58 20.84 10.57
N GLU A 111 1.37 20.45 10.99
CA GLU A 111 0.26 21.37 11.26
C GLU A 111 0.39 22.10 12.62
N MET A 112 1.28 21.65 13.52
CA MET A 112 1.46 22.20 14.88
C MET A 112 2.72 23.08 15.05
N LEU A 113 3.49 23.30 13.98
CA LEU A 113 4.66 24.18 13.93
C LEU A 113 4.37 25.30 12.92
#